data_AF-A0A6P2EXZ2-F1
#
_entry.id   AF-A0A6P2EXZ2-F1
#
_cell.length_a   1.000
_cell.length_b   1.000
_cell.length_c   1.000
_cell.angle_alpha   90.00
_cell.angle_beta   90.00
_cell.angle_gamma   90.00
#
_symmetry.space_group_name_H-M   'P 1'
#
loop_
_entity.id
_entity.type
_entity.pdbx_description
1 polymer ?
#
loop_
_entity_poly.entity_id
_entity_poly.type
_entity_poly.pdbx_seq_one_letter_code
_entity_poly.pdbx_strand_id
1 'polypeptide(L)'
;MAVACLMLVIASALGVFQIITRFVLEQPAEWSEILIRVSLIWMVFMGIPTAFRQGAMVSVDVLYRWSPPKMRRVLDWMVCLAALTLICVIIWWGWDYAKRGGVQSMAGLESISMFWAYVAMPIGGLFSVVGIIGNLLDPQRQELETAQ
;
A
#
# COMPACT_ATOMS: atom_id res chain seq x y z
N MET A 1 -9.79 3.22 -2.26
CA MET A 1 -10.09 3.82 -0.93
C MET A 1 -11.04 2.99 -0.07
N ALA A 2 -12.27 2.66 -0.48
CA ALA A 2 -13.23 1.91 0.36
C ALA A 2 -12.67 0.58 0.91
N VAL A 3 -11.95 -0.19 0.08
CA VAL A 3 -11.31 -1.44 0.49
C VAL A 3 -10.25 -1.22 1.57
N ALA A 4 -9.45 -0.16 1.46
CA ALA A 4 -8.46 0.18 2.49
C ALA A 4 -9.13 0.56 3.82
N CYS A 5 -10.18 1.38 3.78
CA CYS A 5 -10.93 1.73 5.00
C CYS A 5 -11.55 0.50 5.66
N LEU A 6 -12.10 -0.43 4.88
CA LEU A 6 -12.66 -1.68 5.39
C LEU A 6 -11.58 -2.54 6.06
N MET A 7 -10.40 -2.67 5.44
CA MET A 7 -9.26 -3.39 6.03
C MET A 7 -8.77 -2.75 7.34
N LEU A 8 -8.77 -1.42 7.43
CA LEU A 8 -8.44 -0.71 8.67
C LEU A 8 -9.45 -1.02 9.79
N VAL A 9 -10.75 -1.02 9.47
CA VAL A 9 -11.81 -1.35 10.44
C VAL A 9 -11.68 -2.79 10.94
N ILE A 10 -11.34 -3.73 10.04
CA ILE A 10 -11.07 -5.12 10.45
C ILE A 10 -9.85 -5.19 11.36
N ALA A 11 -8.74 -4.53 11.00
CA ALA A 11 -7.53 -4.53 11.82
C ALA A 11 -7.76 -3.93 13.21
N SER A 12 -8.51 -2.83 13.31
CA SER A 12 -8.82 -2.20 14.60
C SER A 12 -9.76 -3.04 15.45
N ALA A 13 -10.79 -3.65 14.85
CA ALA A 13 -11.70 -4.55 15.55
C ALA A 13 -10.97 -5.79 16.11
N LEU A 14 -10.11 -6.40 15.30
CA LEU A 14 -9.26 -7.50 15.74
C LEU A 14 -8.27 -7.08 16.84
N GLY A 15 -7.73 -5.87 16.77
CA GLY A 15 -6.89 -5.31 17.83
C GLY A 15 -7.62 -5.17 19.16
N VAL A 16 -8.85 -4.65 19.15
CA VAL A 16 -9.69 -4.58 20.35
C VAL A 16 -10.01 -5.98 20.88
N PHE A 17 -10.31 -6.94 20.00
CA PHE A 17 -10.53 -8.34 20.39
C PHE A 17 -9.28 -8.97 21.03
N GLN A 18 -8.08 -8.66 20.51
CA GLN A 18 -6.81 -9.14 21.06
C GLN A 18 -6.56 -8.57 22.47
N ILE A 19 -6.89 -7.30 22.71
CA ILE A 19 -6.79 -6.69 24.04
C ILE A 19 -7.76 -7.40 25.00
N ILE A 20 -9.01 -7.63 24.60
CA ILE A 20 -10.00 -8.33 25.45
C ILE A 20 -9.54 -9.76 25.78
N THR A 21 -9.09 -10.52 24.78
CA THR A 21 -8.64 -11.90 25.00
C THR A 21 -7.40 -12.00 25.88
N ARG A 22 -6.45 -11.07 25.72
CA ARG A 22 -5.21 -11.06 26.51
C ARG A 22 -5.41 -10.58 27.94
N PHE A 23 -6.20 -9.52 28.14
CA PHE A 23 -6.33 -8.85 29.44
C PHE A 23 -7.56 -9.30 30.25
N VAL A 24 -8.59 -9.85 29.61
CA VAL A 24 -9.80 -10.33 30.30
C VAL A 24 -9.84 -11.86 30.39
N LEU A 25 -9.51 -12.55 29.29
CA LEU A 25 -9.57 -14.02 29.23
C LEU A 25 -8.23 -14.70 29.56
N GLU A 26 -7.15 -13.93 29.77
CA GLU A 26 -5.79 -14.40 30.06
C GLU A 26 -5.25 -15.44 29.06
N GLN A 27 -5.90 -15.60 27.90
CA GLN A 27 -5.52 -16.52 26.84
C GLN A 27 -5.17 -15.72 25.58
N PRO A 28 -3.88 -15.53 25.28
CA PRO A 28 -3.46 -14.77 24.11
C PRO A 28 -3.87 -15.49 22.82
N ALA A 29 -4.79 -14.88 22.07
CA ALA A 29 -5.19 -15.35 20.75
C ALA A 29 -4.12 -14.98 19.70
N GLU A 30 -3.07 -15.79 19.56
CA GLU A 30 -1.93 -15.53 18.65
C GLU A 30 -2.36 -15.35 17.18
N TRP A 31 -3.42 -16.03 16.78
CA TRP A 31 -4.01 -15.93 15.43
C TRP A 31 -4.52 -14.52 15.09
N SER A 32 -4.97 -13.76 16.10
CA SER A 32 -5.51 -12.41 15.89
C SER A 32 -4.43 -11.42 15.46
N GLU A 33 -3.22 -11.54 16.00
CA GLU A 33 -2.09 -10.68 15.67
C GLU A 33 -1.68 -10.80 14.20
N ILE A 34 -1.69 -12.03 13.70
CA ILE A 34 -1.36 -12.33 12.31
C ILE A 34 -2.39 -11.70 11.38
N LEU A 35 -3.68 -11.86 11.68
CA LEU A 35 -4.75 -11.27 10.87
C LEU A 35 -4.70 -9.74 10.89
N ILE A 36 -4.40 -9.11 12.03
CA ILE A 36 -4.21 -7.65 12.11
C ILE A 36 -3.10 -7.23 11.14
N ARG A 37 -1.94 -7.88 11.19
CA ARG A 37 -0.80 -7.57 10.30
C ARG A 37 -1.18 -7.77 8.83
N VAL A 38 -1.84 -8.88 8.48
CA VAL A 38 -2.31 -9.14 7.11
C VAL A 38 -3.28 -8.05 6.65
N SER A 39 -4.28 -7.70 7.45
CA SER A 39 -5.24 -6.64 7.14
C SER A 39 -4.57 -5.29 6.94
N LEU A 40 -3.57 -4.93 7.78
CA LEU A 40 -2.81 -3.69 7.60
C LEU A 40 -1.98 -3.69 6.32
N ILE A 41 -1.34 -4.81 5.98
CA ILE A 41 -0.62 -4.96 4.71
C ILE A 41 -1.58 -4.71 3.53
N TRP A 42 -2.73 -5.39 3.52
CA TRP A 42 -3.74 -5.21 2.48
C TRP A 42 -4.31 -3.79 2.43
N MET A 43 -4.52 -3.15 3.58
CA MET A 43 -4.93 -1.75 3.66
C MET A 43 -3.94 -0.85 2.93
N VAL A 44 -2.65 -0.95 3.26
CA VAL A 44 -1.60 -0.11 2.69
C VAL A 44 -1.53 -0.29 1.18
N PHE A 45 -1.45 -1.55 0.71
CA PHE A 45 -1.35 -1.84 -0.72
C PHE A 45 -2.61 -1.46 -1.53
N MET A 46 -3.79 -1.45 -0.90
CA MET A 46 -5.02 -0.94 -1.52
C MET A 46 -5.18 0.60 -1.41
N GLY A 47 -4.44 1.24 -0.51
CA GLY A 47 -4.41 2.69 -0.33
C GLY A 47 -3.47 3.40 -1.31
N ILE A 48 -2.27 2.84 -1.52
CA ILE A 48 -1.20 3.39 -2.37
C ILE A 48 -1.67 3.81 -3.78
N PRO A 49 -2.47 3.02 -4.54
CA PRO A 49 -2.95 3.43 -5.86
C PRO A 49 -3.72 4.74 -5.84
N THR A 50 -4.45 5.01 -4.76
CA THR A 50 -5.25 6.23 -4.61
C THR A 50 -4.35 7.43 -4.34
N ALA A 51 -3.28 7.25 -3.55
CA ALA A 51 -2.28 8.28 -3.30
C ALA A 51 -1.48 8.64 -4.57
N PHE A 52 -1.10 7.64 -5.38
CA PHE A 52 -0.49 7.89 -6.70
C PHE A 52 -1.41 8.67 -7.63
N ARG A 53 -2.72 8.38 -7.61
CA ARG A 53 -3.71 9.08 -8.44
C ARG A 53 -3.91 10.54 -8.04
N GLN A 54 -3.74 10.86 -6.76
CA GLN A 54 -3.85 12.22 -6.22
C GLN A 54 -2.54 13.02 -6.36
N GLY A 55 -1.50 12.44 -6.97
CA GLY A 55 -0.21 13.09 -7.12
C GLY A 55 0.58 13.22 -5.81
N ALA A 56 0.14 12.62 -4.70
CA ALA A 56 0.73 12.80 -3.38
C ALA A 56 2.17 12.29 -3.24
N MET A 57 2.59 11.39 -4.13
CA MET A 57 3.98 10.92 -4.18
C MET A 57 4.91 11.82 -5.01
N VAL A 58 4.37 12.83 -5.70
CA VAL A 58 5.12 13.82 -6.48
C VAL A 58 5.58 14.95 -5.55
N SER A 59 6.22 14.64 -4.43
CA SER A 59 6.65 15.60 -3.40
C SER A 59 7.89 16.42 -3.78
N VAL A 60 8.03 16.78 -5.06
CA VAL A 60 9.07 17.69 -5.54
C VAL A 60 8.44 19.08 -5.79
N ASP A 61 7.51 19.47 -4.93
CA ASP A 61 6.69 20.68 -5.07
C ASP A 61 7.51 21.96 -5.12
N VAL A 62 8.62 22.03 -4.36
CA VAL A 62 9.48 23.22 -4.33
C VAL A 62 10.21 23.42 -5.65
N LEU A 63 10.84 22.37 -6.17
CA LEU A 63 11.53 22.42 -7.46
C LEU A 63 10.53 22.58 -8.61
N TYR A 64 9.34 21.99 -8.50
CA TYR A 64 8.25 22.16 -9.47
C TYR A 64 7.71 23.60 -9.50
N ARG A 65 7.48 24.23 -8.33
CA ARG A 65 7.00 25.62 -8.21
C ARG A 65 7.97 26.60 -8.89
N TRP A 66 9.27 26.41 -8.71
CA TRP A 66 10.30 27.30 -9.27
C TRP A 66 10.65 26.99 -10.74
N SER A 67 10.17 25.87 -11.28
CA SER A 67 10.48 25.45 -12.64
C SER A 67 9.57 26.10 -13.71
N PRO A 68 10.11 26.51 -14.88
CA PRO A 68 9.32 26.94 -16.02
C PRO A 68 8.47 25.78 -16.60
N PRO A 69 7.37 26.08 -17.32
CA PRO A 69 6.37 25.09 -17.76
C PRO A 69 6.92 23.95 -18.62
N LYS A 70 8.03 24.17 -19.34
CA LYS A 70 8.71 23.11 -20.11
C LYS A 70 9.44 22.11 -19.22
N MET A 71 10.06 22.57 -18.14
CA MET A 71 10.84 21.75 -17.21
C MET A 71 9.93 20.96 -16.26
N ARG A 72 8.75 21.51 -15.95
CA ARG A 72 7.67 20.82 -15.24
C ARG A 72 7.22 19.52 -15.92
N ARG A 73 7.03 19.52 -17.24
CA ARG A 73 6.70 18.29 -17.98
C ARG A 73 7.80 17.24 -17.94
N VAL A 74 9.06 17.66 -17.99
CA VAL A 74 10.21 16.73 -17.89
C VAL A 74 10.27 16.12 -16.50
N LEU A 75 10.07 16.93 -15.45
CA LEU A 75 9.97 16.47 -14.07
C LEU A 75 8.81 15.48 -13.88
N ASP A 76 7.62 15.78 -14.38
CA ASP A 76 6.46 14.87 -14.31
C ASP A 76 6.76 13.51 -14.96
N TRP A 77 7.39 13.51 -16.15
CA TRP A 77 7.82 12.28 -16.82
C TRP A 77 8.90 11.52 -16.05
N MET A 78 9.88 12.21 -15.48
CA MET A 78 10.92 11.58 -14.66
C MET A 78 10.34 10.94 -13.40
N VAL A 79 9.46 11.64 -12.69
CA VAL A 79 8.79 11.09 -11.49
C VAL A 79 7.90 9.91 -11.86
N CYS A 80 7.14 10.01 -12.96
CA CYS A 80 6.34 8.91 -13.47
C CYS A 80 7.21 7.67 -13.76
N LEU A 81 8.33 7.86 -14.46
CA LEU A 81 9.24 6.76 -14.78
C LEU A 81 9.88 6.15 -13.52
N ALA A 82 10.31 6.99 -12.57
CA ALA A 82 10.87 6.54 -11.30
C ALA A 82 9.85 5.74 -10.48
N ALA A 83 8.62 6.26 -10.37
CA ALA A 83 7.53 5.59 -9.66
C ALA A 83 7.15 4.25 -10.32
N LEU A 84 7.05 4.22 -11.65
CA LEU A 84 6.75 3.00 -12.39
C LEU A 84 7.86 1.96 -12.23
N THR A 85 9.12 2.39 -12.27
CA THR A 85 10.29 1.52 -12.04
C THR A 85 10.24 0.93 -10.63
N LEU A 86 10.00 1.76 -9.60
CA LEU A 86 9.87 1.30 -8.21
C LEU A 86 8.77 0.25 -8.07
N ILE A 87 7.61 0.49 -8.67
CA ILE A 87 6.48 -0.46 -8.62
C ILE A 87 6.79 -1.75 -9.35
N CYS A 88 7.42 -1.70 -10.51
CA CYS A 88 7.83 -2.91 -11.22
C CYS A 88 8.78 -3.77 -10.38
N VAL A 89 9.73 -3.15 -9.67
CA VAL A 89 10.63 -3.84 -8.74
C VAL A 89 9.83 -4.48 -7.59
N ILE A 90 8.89 -3.73 -7.00
CA ILE A 90 8.02 -4.25 -5.93
C ILE A 90 7.17 -5.42 -6.40
N ILE A 91 6.61 -5.39 -7.61
CA ILE A 91 5.81 -6.50 -8.16
C ILE A 91 6.69 -7.73 -8.35
N TRP A 92 7.88 -7.56 -8.95
CA TRP A 92 8.74 -8.69 -9.27
C TRP A 92 9.30 -9.36 -8.02
N TRP A 93 9.91 -8.57 -7.13
CA TRP A 93 10.44 -9.09 -5.87
C TRP A 93 9.31 -9.53 -4.93
N GLY A 94 8.19 -8.80 -4.89
CA GLY A 94 7.03 -9.17 -4.08
C GLY A 94 6.43 -10.52 -4.49
N TRP A 95 6.44 -10.86 -5.78
CA TRP A 95 6.02 -12.17 -6.27
C TRP A 95 6.98 -13.29 -5.85
N ASP A 96 8.29 -13.05 -5.94
CA ASP A 96 9.31 -14.01 -5.47
C ASP A 96 9.21 -14.23 -3.96
N TYR A 97 9.05 -13.15 -3.19
CA TYR A 97 8.80 -13.21 -1.75
C TYR A 97 7.49 -13.92 -1.41
N ALA A 98 6.41 -13.70 -2.16
CA ALA A 98 5.16 -14.41 -1.94
C ALA A 98 5.34 -15.91 -2.12
N LYS A 99 5.98 -16.36 -3.22
CA LYS A 99 6.27 -17.78 -3.44
C LYS A 99 7.14 -18.39 -2.34
N ARG A 100 8.17 -17.67 -1.88
CA ARG A 100 9.03 -18.13 -0.77
C ARG A 100 8.27 -18.18 0.56
N GLY A 101 7.43 -17.19 0.84
CA GLY A 101 6.55 -17.13 2.00
C GLY A 101 5.49 -18.23 2.00
N GLY A 102 5.22 -18.84 0.84
CA GLY A 102 4.35 -20.02 0.71
C GLY A 102 4.80 -21.22 1.54
N VAL A 103 6.11 -21.36 1.75
CA VAL A 103 6.75 -22.48 2.46
C VAL A 103 6.76 -22.25 3.98
N GLN A 104 6.46 -21.02 4.43
CA GLN A 104 6.48 -20.63 5.84
C GLN A 104 5.04 -20.59 6.38
N SER A 105 4.70 -21.55 7.22
CA SER A 105 3.43 -21.58 7.95
C SER A 105 3.40 -20.49 9.01
N MET A 106 2.24 -19.84 9.18
CA MET A 106 2.03 -18.84 10.20
C MET A 106 1.80 -19.54 11.56
N ALA A 107 2.62 -19.25 12.56
CA ALA A 107 2.45 -19.80 13.91
C ALA A 107 1.09 -19.39 14.49
N GLY A 108 0.16 -20.33 14.69
CA GLY A 108 -1.21 -20.06 15.16
C GLY A 108 -2.31 -20.10 14.09
N LEU A 109 -1.98 -20.10 12.79
CA LEU A 109 -2.89 -20.49 11.70
C LEU A 109 -2.15 -21.40 10.72
N GLU A 110 -1.99 -22.67 11.07
CA GLU A 110 -1.30 -23.64 10.21
C GLU A 110 -2.00 -23.86 8.86
N SER A 111 -3.29 -23.54 8.77
CA SER A 111 -4.09 -23.66 7.55
C SER A 111 -3.94 -22.48 6.57
N ILE A 112 -3.37 -21.35 7.01
CA ILE A 112 -3.22 -20.15 6.16
C ILE A 112 -1.74 -19.85 5.94
N SER A 113 -1.31 -20.01 4.69
CA SER A 113 0.07 -19.73 4.28
C SER A 113 0.35 -18.23 4.19
N MET A 114 1.57 -17.82 4.54
CA MET A 114 2.05 -16.42 4.47
C MET A 114 1.98 -15.82 3.06
N PHE A 115 1.83 -16.68 2.05
CA PHE A 115 1.52 -16.33 0.67
C PHE A 115 0.43 -15.25 0.55
N TRP A 116 -0.69 -15.37 1.27
CA TRP A 116 -1.82 -14.43 1.14
C TRP A 116 -1.52 -13.02 1.63
N ALA A 117 -0.63 -12.88 2.61
CA ALA A 117 -0.17 -11.57 3.07
C ALA A 117 0.75 -10.93 2.02
N TYR A 118 1.67 -11.71 1.46
CA TYR A 118 2.66 -11.21 0.51
C TYR A 118 2.11 -10.98 -0.89
N VAL A 119 1.03 -11.66 -1.30
CA VAL A 119 0.32 -11.40 -2.57
C VAL A 119 -0.32 -10.00 -2.61
N ALA A 120 -0.54 -9.35 -1.47
CA ALA A 120 -0.98 -7.96 -1.44
C ALA A 120 0.02 -7.01 -2.14
N MET A 121 1.32 -7.29 -2.09
CA MET A 121 2.37 -6.50 -2.76
C MET A 121 2.18 -6.41 -4.29
N PRO A 122 2.18 -7.53 -5.04
CA PRO A 122 2.01 -7.49 -6.49
C PRO A 122 0.63 -6.97 -6.90
N ILE A 123 -0.42 -7.27 -6.14
CA ILE A 123 -1.77 -6.76 -6.41
C ILE A 123 -1.81 -5.23 -6.23
N GLY A 124 -1.35 -4.72 -5.10
CA GLY A 124 -1.29 -3.28 -4.85
C GLY A 124 -0.40 -2.55 -5.85
N GLY A 125 0.72 -3.17 -6.25
CA GLY A 125 1.58 -2.67 -7.30
C GLY A 125 0.86 -2.54 -8.64
N LEU A 126 0.14 -3.59 -9.09
CA LEU A 126 -0.65 -3.57 -10.32
C LEU A 126 -1.70 -2.44 -10.33
N PHE A 127 -2.45 -2.29 -9.23
CA PHE A 127 -3.41 -1.19 -9.11
C PHE A 127 -2.72 0.18 -9.11
N SER A 128 -1.53 0.26 -8.54
CA SER A 128 -0.76 1.49 -8.48
C SER A 128 -0.18 1.88 -9.84
N VAL A 129 0.12 0.93 -10.74
CA VAL A 129 0.43 1.23 -12.15
C VAL A 129 -0.74 1.97 -12.80
N VAL A 130 -1.98 1.50 -12.59
CA VAL A 130 -3.18 2.17 -13.09
C VAL A 130 -3.31 3.58 -12.50
N GLY A 131 -3.02 3.75 -11.21
CA GLY A 131 -3.00 5.05 -10.53
C GLY A 131 -1.97 6.02 -11.11
N ILE A 132 -0.75 5.55 -11.40
CA ILE A 132 0.32 6.35 -12.02
C ILE A 132 -0.07 6.77 -13.45
N ILE A 133 -0.59 5.85 -14.26
CA ILE A 133 -1.03 6.15 -15.62
C ILE A 133 -2.19 7.16 -15.59
N GLY A 134 -3.13 6.99 -14.66
CA GLY A 134 -4.23 7.94 -14.45
C GLY A 134 -3.72 9.35 -14.10
N ASN A 135 -2.73 9.46 -13.22
CA ASN A 135 -2.12 10.74 -12.86
C ASN A 135 -1.31 11.36 -14.01
N LEU A 136 -0.75 10.56 -14.91
CA LEU A 136 -0.07 11.07 -16.11
C LEU A 136 -1.05 11.65 -17.14
N LEU A 137 -2.22 11.01 -17.30
CA LEU A 137 -3.26 11.42 -18.25
C LEU A 137 -4.08 12.62 -17.76
N ASP A 138 -4.46 12.60 -16.47
CA ASP A 138 -5.25 13.66 -15.83
C ASP A 138 -4.63 13.95 -14.45
N PRO A 139 -3.63 14.86 -14.38
CA PRO A 139 -2.94 15.17 -13.14
C PRO A 139 -3.88 15.89 -12.17
N GLN A 140 -4.50 15.12 -11.28
CA GLN A 140 -5.33 15.62 -10.18
C GLN A 140 -4.42 16.17 -9.07
N ARG A 141 -4.01 17.44 -9.22
CA ARG A 141 -3.10 18.16 -8.29
C ARG A 141 -3.81 18.65 -7.02
N GLN A 142 -4.60 17.79 -6.39
CA GLN A 142 -5.37 18.15 -5.20
C GLN A 142 -4.47 18.49 -3.99
N GLU A 143 -3.29 17.87 -3.86
CA GLU A 143 -2.34 18.22 -2.78
C GLU A 143 -1.71 19.61 -2.94
N LEU A 144 -1.48 20.06 -4.18
CA LEU A 144 -0.92 21.38 -4.44
C LEU A 144 -1.91 22.52 -4.11
N GLU A 145 -3.21 22.23 -4.25
CA GLU A 145 -4.30 23.17 -3.93
C GLU A 145 -4.59 23.22 -2.43
N THR A 146 -4.45 22.10 -1.70
CA THR A 146 -4.63 22.05 -0.23
C THR A 146 -3.41 22.51 0.55
N ALA A 147 -2.22 22.51 -0.05
CA ALA A 147 -0.99 23.05 0.54
C ALA A 147 -0.79 24.57 0.31
N GLN A 148 -1.82 25.28 -0.17
CA GLN A 148 -1.89 26.76 -0.19
C GLN A 148 -2.77 27.27 0.94
#